data_AF-A0A9X2T1Z0-F1
#
_entry.id   AF-A0A9X2T1Z0-F1
#
_cell.length_a   1.000
_cell.length_b   1.000
_cell.length_c   1.000
_cell.angle_alpha   90.00
_cell.angle_beta   90.00
_cell.angle_gamma   90.00
#
_symmetry.space_group_name_H-M   'P 1'
#
loop_
_entity.id
_entity.type
_entity.pdbx_description
1 polymer ?
#
loop_
_entity_poly.entity_id
_entity_poly.type
_entity_poly.pdbx_seq_one_letter_code
_entity_poly.pdbx_strand_id
1 'polypeptide(L)'
;MKRPRVFNFSLAVNLLCFCLLSIHSVQAQDKRSPFYQENKYADYPFITFRENFLNQPVYYINGQKAKPQEVLAYLEIMPGDAQDFAANISKLRIGSALYFAGRAVSLGTMAYLFTTELIQENYTTFFLVTLGGEVLESVGGGMERNAKMHLSNILESYNYVIDKDRLGSHYLKMKIEGNLIGQKINIYDGPNMLNKAQIRTLMENRPDMYADYEKAIRKQTFVNALDLTRLGLQLVFTWYFISPQFQSSTPNDILLPLVFTSLGLSIVSGQVRRSARNHTRSALDRYNFGDAAVPLSRNTFSNPPITNFISFGIPLEGRGK
;
A
#
# COMPACT_ATOMS: atom_id res chain seq x y z
N MET A 1 47.08 17.29 -4.83
CA MET A 1 46.02 17.71 -3.90
C MET A 1 44.70 17.84 -4.66
N LYS A 2 43.77 16.88 -4.52
CA LYS A 2 42.41 16.97 -5.08
C LYS A 2 41.51 17.61 -4.02
N ARG A 3 40.87 18.74 -4.34
CA ARG A 3 39.89 19.39 -3.45
C ARG A 3 38.70 18.45 -3.24
N PRO A 4 38.19 18.29 -1.99
CA PRO A 4 36.96 17.55 -1.76
C PRO A 4 35.80 18.28 -2.44
N ARG A 5 35.00 17.55 -3.22
CA ARG A 5 33.73 18.06 -3.74
C ARG A 5 32.77 18.19 -2.55
N VAL A 6 32.58 19.42 -2.08
CA VAL A 6 31.52 19.75 -1.14
C VAL A 6 30.19 19.54 -1.88
N PHE A 7 29.54 18.41 -1.59
CA PHE A 7 28.18 18.18 -2.04
C PHE A 7 27.31 19.18 -1.28
N ASN A 8 26.88 20.25 -1.95
CA ASN A 8 26.09 21.33 -1.35
C ASN A 8 24.76 20.75 -0.85
N PHE A 9 24.72 20.40 0.44
CA PHE A 9 23.56 19.90 1.17
C PHE A 9 22.34 20.84 1.02
N SER A 10 22.59 22.14 0.87
CA SER A 10 21.59 23.15 0.56
C SER A 10 20.85 22.89 -0.76
N LEU A 11 21.50 22.32 -1.78
CA LEU A 11 20.84 22.06 -3.08
C LEU A 11 19.86 20.88 -2.98
N ALA A 12 20.21 19.82 -2.24
CA ALA A 12 19.35 18.65 -2.06
C ALA A 12 18.12 18.97 -1.19
N VAL A 13 18.30 19.76 -0.13
CA VAL A 13 17.20 20.24 0.73
C VAL A 13 16.30 21.22 -0.02
N ASN A 14 16.86 22.13 -0.82
CA ASN A 14 16.06 23.03 -1.65
C ASN A 14 15.31 22.28 -2.77
N LEU A 15 15.88 21.24 -3.37
CA LEU A 15 15.18 20.39 -4.35
C LEU A 15 14.01 19.62 -3.70
N LEU A 16 14.20 19.13 -2.46
CA LEU A 16 13.15 18.46 -1.69
C LEU A 16 12.01 19.43 -1.30
N CYS A 17 12.35 20.66 -0.91
CA CYS A 17 11.36 21.73 -0.65
C CYS A 17 10.63 22.18 -1.93
N PHE A 18 11.30 22.23 -3.08
CA PHE A 18 10.68 22.60 -4.36
C PHE A 18 9.70 21.53 -4.86
N CYS A 19 10.00 20.24 -4.61
CA CYS A 19 9.06 19.15 -4.88
C CYS A 19 7.84 19.16 -3.93
N LEU A 20 8.00 19.60 -2.68
CA LEU A 20 6.90 19.73 -1.70
C LEU A 20 6.01 20.95 -1.96
N LEU A 21 6.55 22.04 -2.53
CA LEU A 21 5.80 23.25 -2.89
C LEU A 21 5.06 23.17 -4.24
N SER A 22 5.31 22.10 -5.02
CA SER A 22 4.62 21.86 -6.29
C SER A 22 3.29 21.11 -6.13
N ILE A 23 2.87 20.85 -4.88
CA ILE A 23 1.52 20.35 -4.56
C ILE A 23 0.55 21.50 -4.83
N HIS A 24 0.13 21.62 -6.09
CA HIS A 24 -0.91 22.53 -6.50
C HIS A 24 -2.11 22.31 -5.59
N SER A 25 -2.51 23.39 -4.93
CA SER A 25 -3.84 23.58 -4.36
C SER A 25 -4.85 23.16 -5.42
N VAL A 26 -5.43 21.97 -5.24
CA VAL A 26 -6.60 21.54 -6.00
C VAL A 26 -7.72 22.45 -5.53
N GLN A 27 -7.90 23.58 -6.21
CA GLN A 27 -9.15 24.32 -6.15
C GLN A 27 -10.25 23.31 -6.51
N ALA A 28 -11.20 23.14 -5.59
CA ALA A 28 -12.45 22.46 -5.87
C ALA A 28 -13.11 23.19 -7.05
N GLN A 29 -12.99 22.60 -8.24
CA GLN A 29 -13.63 23.13 -9.42
C GLN A 29 -15.08 22.68 -9.34
N ASP A 30 -15.91 23.61 -8.87
CA ASP A 30 -17.37 23.51 -8.76
C ASP A 30 -17.97 23.46 -10.18
N LYS A 31 -17.80 22.32 -10.86
CA LYS A 31 -18.50 21.99 -12.09
C LYS A 31 -19.56 20.98 -11.73
N ARG A 32 -20.71 21.48 -11.27
CA ARG A 32 -21.96 20.72 -11.21
C ARG A 32 -22.25 20.18 -12.61
N SER A 33 -21.91 18.92 -12.84
CA SER A 33 -22.35 18.18 -14.00
C SER A 33 -23.78 17.71 -13.74
N PRO A 34 -24.72 17.89 -14.69
CA PRO A 34 -26.12 17.54 -14.50
C PRO A 34 -26.30 16.02 -14.65
N PHE A 35 -25.75 15.24 -13.71
CA PHE A 35 -25.89 13.80 -13.72
C PHE A 35 -26.98 13.43 -12.69
N TYR A 36 -28.19 13.27 -13.21
CA TYR A 36 -29.32 12.51 -12.64
C TYR A 36 -30.19 13.22 -11.58
N GLN A 37 -31.36 13.71 -12.00
CA GLN A 37 -32.47 14.11 -11.12
C GLN A 37 -33.69 13.16 -11.15
N GLU A 38 -33.67 12.06 -11.94
CA GLU A 38 -34.89 11.24 -12.14
C GLU A 38 -34.69 9.71 -12.05
N ASN A 39 -33.52 9.20 -11.65
CA ASN A 39 -33.28 7.74 -11.61
C ASN A 39 -33.67 7.12 -10.27
N LYS A 40 -34.29 5.93 -10.31
CA LYS A 40 -34.41 5.06 -9.12
C LYS A 40 -33.02 4.56 -8.74
N TYR A 41 -32.77 4.33 -7.44
CA TYR A 41 -31.46 3.86 -6.94
C TYR A 41 -30.95 2.58 -7.65
N ALA A 42 -31.86 1.73 -8.14
CA ALA A 42 -31.53 0.50 -8.86
C ALA A 42 -30.86 0.69 -10.24
N ASP A 43 -30.88 1.90 -10.79
CA ASP A 43 -30.30 2.23 -12.10
C ASP A 43 -28.87 2.79 -12.00
N TYR A 44 -28.37 3.01 -10.78
CA TYR A 44 -27.01 3.49 -10.55
C TYR A 44 -25.99 2.36 -10.75
N PRO A 45 -24.81 2.67 -11.33
CA PRO A 45 -23.78 1.67 -11.55
C PRO A 45 -23.07 1.33 -10.23
N PHE A 46 -22.65 0.09 -10.06
CA PHE A 46 -21.81 -0.27 -8.90
C PHE A 46 -20.35 0.16 -9.14
N ILE A 47 -19.66 0.49 -8.05
CA ILE A 47 -18.31 1.02 -8.07
C ILE A 47 -17.38 0.06 -7.32
N THR A 48 -16.40 -0.51 -8.01
CA THR A 48 -15.37 -1.35 -7.40
C THR A 48 -14.02 -0.67 -7.48
N PHE A 49 -13.04 -1.16 -6.69
CA PHE A 49 -11.68 -0.66 -6.81
C PHE A 49 -10.63 -1.74 -6.50
N ARG A 50 -9.46 -1.57 -7.10
CA ARG A 50 -8.29 -2.42 -6.90
C ARG A 50 -7.06 -1.57 -6.67
N GLU A 51 -6.10 -2.10 -5.92
CA GLU A 51 -4.83 -1.40 -5.69
C GLU A 51 -3.82 -1.76 -6.79
N ASN A 52 -3.14 -0.77 -7.38
CA ASN A 52 -2.12 -0.96 -8.41
C ASN A 52 -0.74 -1.32 -7.83
N PHE A 53 0.29 -1.43 -8.69
CA PHE A 53 1.66 -1.75 -8.25
C PHE A 53 2.23 -0.81 -7.17
N LEU A 54 1.80 0.45 -7.17
CA LEU A 54 2.18 1.49 -6.20
C LEU A 54 1.21 1.57 -5.02
N ASN A 55 0.40 0.53 -4.82
CA ASN A 55 -0.61 0.45 -3.78
C ASN A 55 -1.78 1.45 -3.96
N GLN A 56 -1.81 2.26 -5.02
CA GLN A 56 -2.85 3.27 -5.23
C GLN A 56 -4.17 2.64 -5.70
N PRO A 57 -5.33 3.11 -5.23
CA PRO A 57 -6.62 2.64 -5.72
C PRO A 57 -6.84 3.04 -7.17
N VAL A 58 -7.36 2.09 -7.94
CA VAL A 58 -7.84 2.23 -9.31
C VAL A 58 -9.30 1.85 -9.27
N TYR A 59 -10.16 2.77 -9.67
CA TYR A 59 -11.61 2.62 -9.60
C TYR A 59 -12.17 2.06 -10.89
N TYR A 60 -13.30 1.37 -10.76
CA TYR A 60 -14.06 0.82 -11.86
C TYR A 60 -15.54 1.06 -11.64
N ILE A 61 -16.24 1.43 -12.69
CA ILE A 61 -17.69 1.63 -12.71
C ILE A 61 -18.25 0.58 -13.68
N ASN A 62 -19.08 -0.35 -13.18
CA ASN A 62 -19.53 -1.51 -13.95
C ASN A 62 -18.38 -2.26 -14.68
N GLY A 63 -17.24 -2.43 -13.98
CA GLY A 63 -16.06 -3.11 -14.52
C GLY A 63 -15.21 -2.28 -15.50
N GLN A 64 -15.62 -1.07 -15.87
CA GLN A 64 -14.83 -0.16 -16.70
C GLN A 64 -13.99 0.78 -15.86
N LYS A 65 -12.70 0.94 -16.21
CA LYS A 65 -11.78 1.80 -15.44
C LYS A 65 -12.28 3.24 -15.45
N ALA A 66 -12.43 3.82 -14.26
CA ALA A 66 -12.94 5.16 -14.06
C ALA A 66 -11.94 6.07 -13.33
N LYS A 67 -12.09 7.38 -13.54
CA LYS A 67 -11.33 8.38 -12.78
C LYS A 67 -11.98 8.64 -11.42
N PRO A 68 -11.21 9.06 -10.39
CA PRO A 68 -11.78 9.43 -9.10
C PRO A 68 -12.86 10.52 -9.18
N GLN A 69 -12.76 11.44 -10.15
CA GLN A 69 -13.78 12.48 -10.37
C GLN A 69 -15.10 11.91 -10.91
N GLU A 70 -15.04 10.89 -11.75
CA GLU A 70 -16.25 10.21 -12.26
C GLU A 70 -16.93 9.45 -11.13
N VAL A 71 -16.15 8.76 -10.28
CA VAL A 71 -16.65 8.10 -9.07
C VAL A 71 -17.31 9.11 -8.13
N LEU A 72 -16.67 10.26 -7.91
CA LEU A 72 -17.21 11.33 -7.08
C LEU A 72 -18.58 11.81 -7.57
N ALA A 73 -18.77 11.98 -8.89
CA ALA A 73 -20.04 12.40 -9.46
C ALA A 73 -21.18 11.40 -9.16
N TYR A 74 -20.90 10.09 -9.18
CA TYR A 74 -21.89 9.09 -8.80
C TYR A 74 -22.18 9.06 -7.30
N LEU A 75 -21.21 9.44 -6.46
CA LEU A 75 -21.39 9.55 -5.01
C LEU A 75 -22.22 10.77 -4.60
N GLU A 76 -22.47 11.75 -5.49
CA GLU A 76 -23.22 12.98 -5.15
C GLU A 76 -24.66 12.71 -4.67
N ILE A 77 -25.21 11.52 -4.97
CA ILE A 77 -26.49 11.07 -4.39
C ILE A 77 -26.44 10.91 -2.87
N MET A 78 -25.23 10.80 -2.30
CA MET A 78 -24.91 10.78 -0.88
C MET A 78 -23.91 11.92 -0.60
N PRO A 79 -24.38 13.17 -0.45
CA PRO A 79 -23.50 14.34 -0.45
C PRO A 79 -22.45 14.32 0.66
N GLY A 80 -22.77 13.76 1.84
CA GLY A 80 -21.80 13.56 2.92
C GLY A 80 -20.67 12.61 2.52
N ASP A 81 -21.02 11.46 1.94
CA ASP A 81 -20.06 10.46 1.49
C ASP A 81 -19.22 10.96 0.30
N ALA A 82 -19.79 11.78 -0.59
CA ALA A 82 -19.06 12.42 -1.68
C ALA A 82 -17.98 13.40 -1.16
N GLN A 83 -18.34 14.24 -0.18
CA GLN A 83 -17.40 15.17 0.44
C GLN A 83 -16.26 14.41 1.15
N ASP A 84 -16.61 13.37 1.92
CA ASP A 84 -15.63 12.53 2.59
C ASP A 84 -14.75 11.76 1.60
N PHE A 85 -15.30 11.33 0.47
CA PHE A 85 -14.53 10.69 -0.60
C PHE A 85 -13.47 11.66 -1.14
N ALA A 86 -13.86 12.89 -1.50
CA ALA A 86 -12.93 13.90 -2.00
C ALA A 86 -11.83 14.22 -0.99
N ALA A 87 -12.18 14.40 0.29
CA ALA A 87 -11.22 14.64 1.37
C ALA A 87 -10.24 13.48 1.55
N ASN A 88 -10.73 12.24 1.52
CA ASN A 88 -9.88 11.05 1.66
C ASN A 88 -9.00 10.78 0.42
N ILE A 89 -9.44 11.14 -0.79
CA ILE A 89 -8.56 11.13 -1.99
C ILE A 89 -7.38 12.09 -1.82
N SER A 90 -7.61 13.28 -1.25
CA SER A 90 -6.54 14.23 -0.96
C SER A 90 -5.57 13.68 0.09
N LYS A 91 -6.10 13.17 1.22
CA LYS A 91 -5.30 12.52 2.27
C LYS A 91 -4.47 11.36 1.73
N LEU A 92 -5.05 10.55 0.84
CA LEU A 92 -4.36 9.45 0.17
C LEU A 92 -3.16 9.94 -0.65
N ARG A 93 -3.33 11.01 -1.45
CA ARG A 93 -2.24 11.57 -2.27
C ARG A 93 -1.10 12.12 -1.39
N ILE A 94 -1.44 12.89 -0.36
CA ILE A 94 -0.47 13.46 0.58
C ILE A 94 0.24 12.34 1.34
N GLY A 95 -0.49 11.37 1.87
CA GLY A 95 0.07 10.22 2.58
C GLY A 95 1.03 9.41 1.70
N SER A 96 0.66 9.18 0.45
CA SER A 96 1.52 8.49 -0.53
C SER A 96 2.78 9.28 -0.83
N ALA A 97 2.68 10.61 -1.01
CA ALA A 97 3.83 11.47 -1.24
C ALA A 97 4.81 11.43 -0.06
N LEU A 98 4.31 11.56 1.17
CA LEU A 98 5.12 11.44 2.39
C LEU A 98 5.76 10.06 2.52
N TYR A 99 5.01 9.00 2.24
CA TYR A 99 5.50 7.63 2.25
C TYR A 99 6.68 7.44 1.29
N PHE A 100 6.53 7.86 0.03
CA PHE A 100 7.61 7.73 -0.96
C PHE A 100 8.77 8.68 -0.69
N ALA A 101 8.52 9.88 -0.16
CA ALA A 101 9.57 10.81 0.24
C ALA A 101 10.43 10.24 1.38
N GLY A 102 9.80 9.74 2.45
CA GLY A 102 10.53 9.10 3.56
C GLY A 102 11.33 7.88 3.11
N ARG A 103 10.77 7.09 2.20
CA ARG A 103 11.45 5.94 1.60
C ARG A 103 12.61 6.35 0.70
N ALA A 104 12.48 7.43 -0.06
CA ALA A 104 13.55 7.98 -0.89
C ALA A 104 14.70 8.53 -0.03
N VAL A 105 14.40 9.19 1.09
CA VAL A 105 15.40 9.64 2.06
C VAL A 105 16.16 8.43 2.62
N SER A 106 15.44 7.39 3.06
CA SER A 106 16.05 6.17 3.61
C SER A 106 16.92 5.43 2.58
N LEU A 107 16.47 5.31 1.33
CA LEU A 107 17.29 4.73 0.25
C LEU A 107 18.49 5.60 -0.12
N GLY A 108 18.32 6.92 -0.10
CA GLY A 108 19.38 7.89 -0.38
C GLY A 108 20.46 7.87 0.69
N THR A 109 20.09 7.78 1.97
CA THR A 109 21.06 7.63 3.06
C THR A 109 21.79 6.30 2.96
N MET A 110 21.12 5.21 2.61
CA MET A 110 21.79 3.93 2.35
C MET A 110 22.75 4.03 1.16
N ALA A 111 22.34 4.59 0.03
CA ALA A 111 23.21 4.76 -1.13
C ALA A 111 24.46 5.58 -0.79
N TYR A 112 24.30 6.62 0.04
CA TYR A 112 25.41 7.42 0.54
C TYR A 112 26.41 6.61 1.37
N LEU A 113 25.95 5.62 2.14
CA LEU A 113 26.82 4.69 2.88
C LEU A 113 27.66 3.77 1.97
N PHE A 114 27.14 3.40 0.80
CA PHE A 114 27.92 2.59 -0.16
C PHE A 114 29.01 3.39 -0.86
N THR A 115 28.78 4.68 -1.06
CA THR A 115 29.69 5.53 -1.83
C THR A 115 30.72 6.25 -0.97
N THR A 116 30.56 6.23 0.37
CA THR A 116 31.36 7.05 1.29
C THR A 116 31.74 6.25 2.53
N GLU A 117 33.03 6.27 2.90
CA GLU A 117 33.46 5.72 4.19
C GLU A 117 32.86 6.53 5.34
N LEU A 118 32.25 5.83 6.30
CA LEU A 118 31.66 6.45 7.50
C LEU A 118 32.76 6.91 8.44
N ILE A 119 33.00 8.22 8.50
CA ILE A 119 33.77 8.88 9.55
C ILE A 119 32.82 9.16 10.73
N GLN A 120 33.32 9.08 11.97
CA GLN A 120 32.54 9.23 13.21
C GLN A 120 31.69 10.52 13.25
N GLU A 121 32.14 11.62 12.62
CA GLU A 121 31.38 12.88 12.51
C GLU A 121 30.11 12.79 11.66
N ASN A 122 30.07 11.91 10.65
CA ASN A 122 28.92 11.79 9.74
C ASN A 122 27.89 10.76 10.22
N TYR A 123 28.23 9.96 11.24
CA TYR A 123 27.40 8.86 11.73
C TYR A 123 26.11 9.36 12.40
N THR A 124 26.19 10.42 13.20
CA THR A 124 25.03 11.04 13.87
C THR A 124 24.07 11.66 12.87
N THR A 125 24.59 12.36 11.86
CA THR A 125 23.78 12.94 10.77
C THR A 125 23.09 11.84 9.96
N PHE A 126 23.81 10.78 9.60
CA PHE A 126 23.24 9.62 8.92
C PHE A 126 22.08 9.00 9.72
N PHE A 127 22.29 8.78 11.02
CA PHE A 127 21.27 8.21 11.90
C PHE A 127 20.03 9.09 11.97
N LEU A 128 20.19 10.40 12.20
CA LEU A 128 19.07 11.33 12.30
C LEU A 128 18.28 11.46 10.98
N VAL A 129 18.98 11.50 9.83
CA VAL A 129 18.31 11.58 8.53
C VAL A 129 17.56 10.28 8.22
N THR A 130 18.13 9.12 8.56
CA THR A 130 17.47 7.82 8.38
C THR A 130 16.23 7.71 9.29
N LEU A 131 16.34 8.07 10.57
CA LEU A 131 15.20 8.14 11.49
C LEU A 131 14.11 9.09 11.00
N GLY A 132 14.49 10.28 10.53
CA GLY A 132 13.55 11.25 9.95
C GLY A 132 12.84 10.68 8.72
N GLY A 133 13.56 9.97 7.86
CA GLY A 133 13.00 9.23 6.72
C GLY A 133 11.98 8.16 7.14
N GLU A 134 12.31 7.36 8.16
CA GLU A 134 11.42 6.32 8.70
C GLU A 134 10.15 6.91 9.33
N VAL A 135 10.28 8.01 10.09
CA VAL A 135 9.13 8.71 10.67
C VAL A 135 8.20 9.21 9.57
N LEU A 136 8.73 9.88 8.54
CA LEU A 136 7.95 10.34 7.39
C LEU A 136 7.27 9.18 6.64
N GLU A 137 7.99 8.07 6.44
CA GLU A 137 7.43 6.85 5.83
C GLU A 137 6.26 6.31 6.65
N SER A 138 6.41 6.25 7.98
CA SER A 138 5.38 5.72 8.90
C SER A 138 4.12 6.59 8.93
N VAL A 139 4.28 7.91 9.00
CA VAL A 139 3.17 8.87 9.01
C VAL A 139 2.44 8.83 7.67
N GLY A 140 3.19 8.90 6.56
CA GLY A 140 2.62 8.83 5.22
C GLY A 140 1.86 7.51 4.97
N GLY A 141 2.47 6.38 5.35
CA GLY A 141 1.84 5.06 5.23
C GLY A 141 0.61 4.88 6.13
N GLY A 142 0.61 5.50 7.32
CA GLY A 142 -0.55 5.53 8.22
C GLY A 142 -1.71 6.32 7.62
N MET A 143 -1.44 7.53 7.11
CA MET A 143 -2.42 8.38 6.43
C MET A 143 -3.00 7.68 5.18
N GLU A 144 -2.13 7.11 4.33
CA GLU A 144 -2.53 6.39 3.12
C GLU A 144 -3.46 5.20 3.46
N ARG A 145 -3.10 4.43 4.50
CA ARG A 145 -3.89 3.28 4.96
C ARG A 145 -5.25 3.72 5.51
N ASN A 146 -5.28 4.75 6.35
CA ASN A 146 -6.53 5.28 6.90
C ASN A 146 -7.46 5.79 5.79
N ALA A 147 -6.94 6.61 4.87
CA ALA A 147 -7.70 7.11 3.74
C ALA A 147 -8.30 5.98 2.90
N LYS A 148 -7.54 4.92 2.59
CA LYS A 148 -8.07 3.75 1.85
C LYS A 148 -9.18 3.01 2.57
N MET A 149 -9.08 2.86 3.90
CA MET A 149 -10.14 2.21 4.66
C MET A 149 -11.44 3.01 4.57
N HIS A 150 -11.37 4.33 4.74
CA HIS A 150 -12.54 5.20 4.59
C HIS A 150 -13.11 5.17 3.17
N LEU A 151 -12.26 5.26 2.14
CA LEU A 151 -12.69 5.14 0.74
C LEU A 151 -13.37 3.79 0.45
N SER A 152 -12.83 2.69 1.00
CA SER A 152 -13.45 1.36 0.87
C SER A 152 -14.84 1.35 1.48
N ASN A 153 -14.99 1.87 2.70
CA ASN A 153 -16.26 1.91 3.40
C ASN A 153 -17.30 2.76 2.67
N ILE A 154 -16.89 3.93 2.15
CA ILE A 154 -17.78 4.81 1.36
C ILE A 154 -18.30 4.08 0.13
N LEU A 155 -17.42 3.43 -0.63
CA LEU A 155 -17.83 2.68 -1.82
C LEU A 155 -18.70 1.46 -1.48
N GLU A 156 -18.40 0.75 -0.39
CA GLU A 156 -19.22 -0.36 0.07
C GLU A 156 -20.60 0.09 0.55
N SER A 157 -20.71 1.25 1.20
CA SER A 157 -21.98 1.86 1.60
C SER A 157 -22.79 2.28 0.38
N TYR A 158 -22.15 2.96 -0.57
CA TYR A 158 -22.76 3.34 -1.84
C TYR A 158 -23.35 2.11 -2.57
N ASN A 159 -22.51 1.09 -2.80
CA ASN A 159 -22.91 -0.13 -3.49
C ASN A 159 -24.03 -0.87 -2.76
N TYR A 160 -23.99 -0.90 -1.43
CA TYR A 160 -25.06 -1.51 -0.64
C TYR A 160 -26.39 -0.79 -0.86
N VAL A 161 -26.43 0.55 -0.88
CA VAL A 161 -27.70 1.29 -1.04
C VAL A 161 -28.32 1.08 -2.43
N ILE A 162 -27.51 1.01 -3.49
CA ILE A 162 -28.01 0.85 -4.86
C ILE A 162 -28.47 -0.59 -5.15
N ASP A 163 -27.95 -1.58 -4.41
CA ASP A 163 -28.17 -3.00 -4.70
C ASP A 163 -28.97 -3.74 -3.60
N LYS A 164 -29.27 -3.09 -2.47
CA LYS A 164 -30.01 -3.69 -1.33
C LYS A 164 -31.33 -4.34 -1.74
N ASP A 165 -32.01 -3.79 -2.75
CA ASP A 165 -33.32 -4.28 -3.20
C ASP A 165 -33.20 -5.51 -4.13
N ARG A 166 -32.00 -5.76 -4.67
CA ARG A 166 -31.66 -6.94 -5.50
C ARG A 166 -30.96 -8.04 -4.71
N LEU A 167 -30.29 -7.68 -3.61
CA LEU A 167 -29.56 -8.60 -2.73
C LEU A 167 -30.55 -9.40 -1.86
N GLY A 168 -30.91 -10.60 -2.31
CA GLY A 168 -31.89 -11.44 -1.63
C GLY A 168 -31.45 -12.11 -0.31
N SER A 169 -30.19 -11.97 0.16
CA SER A 169 -29.79 -12.55 1.46
C SER A 169 -28.53 -11.95 2.10
N HIS A 170 -27.38 -11.93 1.40
CA HIS A 170 -26.09 -11.60 2.01
C HIS A 170 -25.32 -10.57 1.19
N TYR A 171 -24.68 -9.61 1.87
CA TYR A 171 -23.80 -8.64 1.24
C TYR A 171 -22.45 -8.64 1.94
N LEU A 172 -21.45 -9.16 1.25
CA LEU A 172 -20.13 -9.38 1.85
C LEU A 172 -19.28 -8.12 1.74
N LYS A 173 -18.78 -7.66 2.89
CA LYS A 173 -17.92 -6.48 3.04
C LYS A 173 -16.54 -6.88 3.52
N MET A 174 -15.52 -6.16 3.07
CA MET A 174 -14.15 -6.41 3.49
C MET A 174 -13.69 -5.32 4.45
N LYS A 175 -13.35 -5.69 5.69
CA LYS A 175 -12.72 -4.77 6.63
C LYS A 175 -11.26 -5.16 6.85
N ILE A 176 -10.38 -4.17 6.76
CA ILE A 176 -8.96 -4.33 7.04
C ILE A 176 -8.70 -3.77 8.44
N GLU A 177 -8.15 -4.60 9.32
CA GLU A 177 -7.79 -4.19 10.67
C GLU A 177 -6.27 -4.27 10.83
N GLY A 178 -5.68 -3.22 11.40
CA GLY A 178 -4.26 -3.21 11.76
C GLY A 178 -4.05 -3.85 13.12
N ASN A 179 -3.01 -4.66 13.25
CA ASN A 179 -2.50 -5.14 14.54
C ASN A 179 -0.99 -4.86 14.64
N LEU A 180 -0.40 -5.12 15.81
CA LEU A 180 1.04 -4.92 16.07
C LEU A 180 1.95 -5.67 15.08
N ILE A 181 1.48 -6.78 14.52
CA ILE A 181 2.26 -7.66 13.64
C ILE A 181 1.93 -7.41 12.16
N GLY A 182 0.91 -6.63 11.81
CA GLY A 182 0.54 -6.41 10.42
C GLY A 182 -0.91 -6.02 10.19
N GLN A 183 -1.51 -6.63 9.16
CA GLN A 183 -2.89 -6.36 8.74
C GLN A 183 -3.65 -7.66 8.63
N LYS A 184 -4.85 -7.69 9.21
CA LYS A 184 -5.80 -8.78 9.07
C LYS A 184 -6.96 -8.32 8.20
N ILE A 185 -7.38 -9.14 7.24
CA ILE A 185 -8.61 -8.90 6.49
C ILE A 185 -9.70 -9.77 7.11
N ASN A 186 -10.76 -9.13 7.57
CA ASN A 186 -11.97 -9.76 8.05
C ASN A 186 -13.07 -9.54 7.00
N ILE A 187 -13.93 -10.53 6.82
CA ILE A 187 -15.09 -10.45 5.94
C ILE A 187 -16.33 -10.37 6.82
N TYR A 188 -17.24 -9.47 6.48
CA TYR A 188 -18.48 -9.24 7.20
C TYR A 188 -19.67 -9.50 6.30
N ASP A 189 -20.75 -10.00 6.89
CA ASP A 189 -22.09 -9.96 6.34
C ASP A 189 -22.95 -9.10 7.26
N GLY A 190 -23.31 -7.90 6.80
CA GLY A 190 -23.87 -6.86 7.66
C GLY A 190 -22.96 -6.58 8.88
N PRO A 191 -23.47 -6.66 10.14
CA PRO A 191 -22.67 -6.47 11.34
C PRO A 191 -21.86 -7.71 11.74
N ASN A 192 -22.13 -8.88 11.15
CA ASN A 192 -21.57 -10.14 11.59
C ASN A 192 -20.24 -10.44 10.91
N MET A 193 -19.17 -10.59 11.69
CA MET A 193 -17.89 -11.05 11.17
C MET A 193 -17.98 -12.54 10.84
N LEU A 194 -17.69 -12.90 9.59
CA LEU A 194 -17.74 -14.28 9.14
C LEU A 194 -16.45 -15.02 9.48
N ASN A 195 -16.60 -16.24 9.98
CA ASN A 195 -15.50 -17.17 10.15
C ASN A 195 -15.19 -17.91 8.83
N LYS A 196 -14.05 -18.61 8.77
CA LYS A 196 -13.61 -19.32 7.56
C LYS A 196 -14.60 -20.39 7.10
N ALA A 197 -15.27 -21.07 8.02
CA ALA A 197 -16.25 -22.10 7.70
C ALA A 197 -17.51 -21.49 7.07
N GLN A 198 -18.02 -20.40 7.62
CA GLN A 198 -19.15 -19.64 7.09
C GLN A 198 -18.84 -19.09 5.70
N ILE A 199 -17.65 -18.52 5.49
CA ILE A 199 -17.22 -18.04 4.17
C ILE A 199 -17.17 -19.19 3.17
N ARG A 200 -16.63 -20.35 3.58
CA ARG A 200 -16.60 -21.55 2.73
C ARG A 200 -18.00 -22.02 2.36
N THR A 201 -18.93 -22.09 3.31
CA THR A 201 -20.33 -22.48 3.04
C THR A 201 -21.01 -21.48 2.11
N LEU A 202 -20.82 -20.18 2.31
CA LEU A 202 -21.38 -19.14 1.43
C LEU A 202 -20.80 -19.21 0.01
N MET A 203 -19.54 -19.64 -0.14
CA MET A 203 -18.85 -19.74 -1.42
C MET A 203 -18.84 -21.17 -2.02
N GLU A 204 -19.51 -22.13 -1.40
CA GLU A 204 -19.45 -23.56 -1.77
C GLU A 204 -19.91 -23.81 -3.21
N ASN A 205 -20.93 -23.08 -3.65
CA ASN A 205 -21.48 -23.18 -5.00
C ASN A 205 -20.71 -22.35 -6.04
N ARG A 206 -19.63 -21.66 -5.66
CA ARG A 206 -18.86 -20.74 -6.52
C ARG A 206 -17.33 -20.98 -6.36
N PRO A 207 -16.80 -22.05 -6.99
CA PRO A 207 -15.44 -22.54 -6.75
C PRO A 207 -14.33 -21.56 -7.18
N ASP A 208 -14.60 -20.71 -8.16
CA ASP A 208 -13.68 -19.68 -8.63
C ASP A 208 -13.45 -18.57 -7.59
N MET A 209 -14.51 -18.18 -6.86
CA MET A 209 -14.43 -17.17 -5.78
C MET A 209 -13.71 -17.73 -4.56
N TYR A 210 -14.02 -18.98 -4.20
CA TYR A 210 -13.35 -19.66 -3.10
C TYR A 210 -11.85 -19.83 -3.36
N ALA A 211 -11.45 -20.11 -4.61
CA ALA A 211 -10.04 -20.19 -5.00
C ALA A 211 -9.31 -18.85 -4.83
N ASP A 212 -9.94 -17.72 -5.15
CA ASP A 212 -9.37 -16.39 -4.92
C ASP A 212 -9.27 -16.05 -3.41
N TYR A 213 -10.26 -16.46 -2.62
CA TYR A 213 -10.23 -16.34 -1.16
C TYR A 213 -9.12 -17.17 -0.52
N GLU A 214 -8.91 -18.43 -0.95
CA GLU A 214 -7.80 -19.25 -0.45
C GLU A 214 -6.44 -18.64 -0.77
N LYS A 215 -6.26 -18.11 -1.99
CA LYS A 215 -5.03 -17.39 -2.37
C LYS A 215 -4.81 -16.19 -1.45
N ALA A 216 -5.86 -15.46 -1.08
CA ALA A 216 -5.76 -14.34 -0.16
C ALA A 216 -5.32 -14.78 1.24
N ILE A 217 -5.89 -15.86 1.79
CA ILE A 217 -5.50 -16.41 3.11
C ILE A 217 -4.02 -16.82 3.10
N ARG A 218 -3.57 -17.59 2.10
CA ARG A 218 -2.17 -18.03 2.02
C ARG A 218 -1.20 -16.85 2.01
N LYS A 219 -1.55 -15.80 1.25
CA LYS A 219 -0.78 -14.55 1.18
C LYS A 219 -0.75 -13.80 2.51
N GLN A 220 -1.85 -13.77 3.26
CA GLN A 220 -1.87 -13.17 4.61
C GLN A 220 -0.98 -13.94 5.59
N THR A 221 -1.04 -15.26 5.61
CA THR A 221 -0.19 -16.07 6.48
C THR A 221 1.29 -15.84 6.19
N PHE A 222 1.65 -15.79 4.90
CA PHE A 222 3.01 -15.48 4.49
C PHE A 222 3.45 -14.07 4.92
N VAL A 223 2.60 -13.06 4.73
CA VAL A 223 2.85 -11.69 5.19
C VAL A 223 3.08 -11.63 6.69
N ASN A 224 2.22 -12.26 7.49
CA ASN A 224 2.35 -12.23 8.94
C ASN A 224 3.69 -12.83 9.39
N ALA A 225 4.17 -13.87 8.70
CA ALA A 225 5.49 -14.43 8.95
C ALA A 225 6.60 -13.42 8.60
N LEU A 226 6.53 -12.75 7.43
CA LEU A 226 7.50 -11.73 7.05
C LEU A 226 7.53 -10.54 8.03
N ASP A 227 6.37 -10.10 8.49
CA ASP A 227 6.27 -8.98 9.40
C ASP A 227 6.78 -9.32 10.81
N LEU A 228 6.56 -10.56 11.27
CA LEU A 228 7.16 -11.06 12.51
C LEU A 228 8.69 -11.10 12.41
N THR A 229 9.23 -11.58 11.29
CA THR A 229 10.67 -11.56 11.02
C THR A 229 11.22 -10.14 11.01
N ARG A 230 10.51 -9.19 10.39
CA ARG A 230 10.88 -7.77 10.40
C ARG A 230 10.93 -7.21 11.82
N LEU A 231 9.92 -7.48 12.65
CA LEU A 231 9.92 -7.03 14.05
C LEU A 231 11.12 -7.60 14.82
N GLY A 232 11.43 -8.88 14.63
CA GLY A 232 12.63 -9.50 15.21
C GLY A 232 13.92 -8.80 14.78
N LEU A 233 14.08 -8.52 13.47
CA LEU A 233 15.24 -7.81 12.94
C LEU A 233 15.34 -6.38 13.47
N GLN A 234 14.21 -5.69 13.62
CA GLN A 234 14.18 -4.34 14.16
C GLN A 234 14.58 -4.32 15.64
N LEU A 235 14.13 -5.30 16.44
CA LEU A 235 14.57 -5.45 17.83
C LEU A 235 16.07 -5.73 17.92
N VAL A 236 16.62 -6.59 17.07
CA VAL A 236 18.07 -6.86 16.99
C VAL A 236 18.84 -5.60 16.61
N PHE A 237 18.34 -4.84 15.63
CA PHE A 237 18.92 -3.58 15.21
C PHE A 237 18.92 -2.55 16.36
N THR A 238 17.77 -2.33 17.01
CA THR A 238 17.66 -1.41 18.15
C THR A 238 18.55 -1.84 19.32
N TRP A 239 18.62 -3.14 19.63
CA TRP A 239 19.49 -3.68 20.68
C TRP A 239 20.97 -3.44 20.36
N TYR A 240 21.38 -3.63 19.11
CA TYR A 240 22.75 -3.36 18.66
C TYR A 240 23.14 -1.89 18.89
N PHE A 241 22.22 -0.94 18.66
CA PHE A 241 22.48 0.50 18.85
C PHE A 241 22.49 0.96 20.30
N ILE A 242 21.67 0.34 21.18
CA ILE A 242 21.58 0.74 22.59
C ILE A 242 22.62 0.02 23.46
N SER A 243 23.20 -1.09 22.97
CA SER A 243 24.22 -1.84 23.70
C SER A 243 25.57 -1.09 23.74
N PRO A 244 26.14 -0.85 24.94
CA PRO A 244 27.39 -0.09 25.09
C PRO A 244 28.65 -0.81 24.55
N GLN A 245 28.54 -2.08 24.14
CA GLN A 245 29.70 -2.90 23.74
C GLN A 245 30.11 -2.79 22.26
N PHE A 246 29.35 -2.09 21.41
CA PHE A 246 29.59 -2.04 19.96
C PHE A 246 30.24 -0.74 19.44
N GLN A 247 30.92 0.02 20.32
CA GLN A 247 31.77 1.16 19.94
C GLN A 247 33.11 0.73 19.30
N SER A 248 33.17 -0.39 18.57
CA SER A 248 34.37 -0.81 17.86
C SER A 248 34.38 -0.24 16.44
N SER A 249 35.58 0.03 15.93
CA SER A 249 35.89 0.74 14.68
C SER A 249 35.48 0.02 13.39
N THR A 250 34.66 -1.03 13.46
CA THR A 250 34.08 -1.74 12.30
C THR A 250 32.57 -2.00 12.47
N PRO A 251 31.70 -0.97 12.41
CA PRO A 251 30.24 -1.15 12.46
C PRO A 251 29.62 -1.75 11.18
N ASN A 252 30.41 -2.01 10.14
CA ASN A 252 29.90 -2.11 8.77
C ASN A 252 29.37 -3.50 8.37
N ASP A 253 29.89 -4.58 8.95
CA ASP A 253 29.67 -5.94 8.41
C ASP A 253 28.28 -6.53 8.74
N ILE A 254 27.63 -6.08 9.80
CA ILE A 254 26.32 -6.63 10.25
C ILE A 254 25.17 -5.63 10.02
N LEU A 255 25.43 -4.33 10.14
CA LEU A 255 24.40 -3.30 10.00
C LEU A 255 23.84 -3.21 8.59
N LEU A 256 24.70 -3.21 7.57
CA LEU A 256 24.26 -3.12 6.18
C LEU A 256 23.30 -4.28 5.80
N PRO A 257 23.68 -5.56 5.98
CA PRO A 257 22.77 -6.69 5.71
C PRO A 257 21.43 -6.62 6.46
N LEU A 258 21.44 -6.17 7.72
CA LEU A 258 20.21 -6.04 8.52
C LEU A 258 19.25 -4.99 7.94
N VAL A 259 19.76 -3.81 7.58
CA VAL A 259 18.93 -2.74 7.01
C VAL A 259 18.38 -3.16 5.63
N PHE A 260 19.17 -3.83 4.79
CA PHE A 260 18.68 -4.37 3.52
C PHE A 260 17.60 -5.42 3.69
N THR A 261 17.79 -6.32 4.65
CA THR A 261 16.81 -7.37 4.92
C THR A 261 15.51 -6.74 5.42
N SER A 262 15.57 -5.77 6.33
CA SER A 262 14.41 -5.01 6.79
C SER A 262 13.68 -4.29 5.64
N LEU A 263 14.42 -3.61 4.77
CA LEU A 263 13.86 -2.87 3.64
C LEU A 263 13.22 -3.81 2.61
N GLY A 264 13.92 -4.89 2.24
CA GLY A 264 13.42 -5.92 1.34
C GLY A 264 12.16 -6.59 1.87
N LEU A 265 12.15 -6.97 3.14
CA LEU A 265 10.96 -7.51 3.81
C LEU A 265 9.80 -6.52 3.79
N SER A 266 10.05 -5.21 3.99
CA SER A 266 9.01 -4.18 3.92
C SER A 266 8.41 -4.02 2.51
N ILE A 267 9.22 -4.08 1.45
CA ILE A 267 8.72 -4.02 0.07
C ILE A 267 7.88 -5.26 -0.22
N VAL A 268 8.45 -6.44 0.04
CA VAL A 268 7.79 -7.72 -0.26
C VAL A 268 6.50 -7.86 0.53
N SER A 269 6.51 -7.59 1.84
CA SER A 269 5.29 -7.67 2.67
C SER A 269 4.23 -6.68 2.21
N GLY A 270 4.61 -5.47 1.81
CA GLY A 270 3.69 -4.49 1.21
C GLY A 270 3.01 -4.99 -0.07
N GLN A 271 3.79 -5.56 -1.00
CA GLN A 271 3.29 -6.10 -2.26
C GLN A 271 2.38 -7.32 -2.07
N VAL A 272 2.75 -8.24 -1.16
CA VAL A 272 1.95 -9.43 -0.88
C VAL A 272 0.66 -9.05 -0.15
N ARG A 273 0.70 -8.12 0.82
CA ARG A 273 -0.51 -7.57 1.48
C ARG A 273 -1.49 -6.97 0.47
N ARG A 274 -0.97 -6.15 -0.46
CA ARG A 274 -1.79 -5.61 -1.56
C ARG A 274 -2.45 -6.72 -2.35
N SER A 275 -1.67 -7.72 -2.74
CA SER A 275 -2.19 -8.83 -3.51
C SER A 275 -3.29 -9.59 -2.75
N ALA A 276 -3.12 -9.84 -1.45
CA ALA A 276 -4.15 -10.45 -0.61
C ALA A 276 -5.44 -9.61 -0.57
N ARG A 277 -5.33 -8.29 -0.42
CA ARG A 277 -6.48 -7.38 -0.47
C ARG A 277 -7.20 -7.40 -1.81
N ASN A 278 -6.45 -7.34 -2.92
CA ASN A 278 -7.04 -7.37 -4.26
C ASN A 278 -7.75 -8.69 -4.57
N HIS A 279 -7.19 -9.84 -4.16
CA HIS A 279 -7.86 -11.13 -4.32
C HIS A 279 -9.13 -11.21 -3.46
N THR A 280 -9.08 -10.73 -2.21
CA THR A 280 -10.25 -10.72 -1.35
C THR A 280 -11.35 -9.84 -1.95
N ARG A 281 -11.03 -8.61 -2.38
CA ARG A 281 -12.00 -7.72 -3.06
C ARG A 281 -12.58 -8.37 -4.31
N SER A 282 -11.73 -8.96 -5.16
CA SER A 282 -12.19 -9.66 -6.37
C SER A 282 -13.19 -10.78 -6.04
N ALA A 283 -12.94 -11.57 -5.00
CA ALA A 283 -13.87 -12.61 -4.56
C ALA A 283 -15.20 -12.04 -4.03
N LEU A 284 -15.15 -10.95 -3.25
CA LEU A 284 -16.37 -10.32 -2.72
C LEU A 284 -17.19 -9.61 -3.80
N ASP A 285 -16.53 -8.87 -4.69
CA ASP A 285 -17.17 -8.17 -5.81
C ASP A 285 -17.91 -9.17 -6.71
N ARG A 286 -17.29 -10.32 -7.00
CA ARG A 286 -17.92 -11.41 -7.75
C ARG A 286 -19.08 -12.06 -7.00
N TYR A 287 -18.98 -12.18 -5.68
CA TYR A 287 -20.05 -12.72 -4.86
C TYR A 287 -21.27 -11.79 -4.87
N ASN A 288 -21.05 -10.49 -4.66
CA ASN A 288 -22.11 -9.50 -4.54
C ASN A 288 -22.75 -9.17 -5.90
N PHE A 289 -21.95 -9.03 -6.97
CA PHE A 289 -22.41 -8.46 -8.25
C PHE A 289 -22.24 -9.40 -9.45
N GLY A 290 -21.72 -10.62 -9.24
CA GLY A 290 -21.42 -11.56 -10.32
C GLY A 290 -20.21 -11.15 -11.18
N ASP A 291 -20.11 -11.77 -12.37
CA ASP A 291 -18.94 -11.60 -13.25
C ASP A 291 -18.83 -10.20 -13.87
N ALA A 292 -19.92 -9.43 -13.88
CA ALA A 292 -19.93 -8.04 -14.35
C ALA A 292 -19.04 -7.12 -13.50
N ALA A 293 -18.75 -7.48 -12.24
CA ALA A 293 -17.88 -6.70 -11.37
C ALA A 293 -16.39 -6.99 -11.54
N VAL A 294 -16.04 -8.01 -12.33
CA VAL A 294 -14.65 -8.24 -12.71
C VAL A 294 -14.30 -7.20 -13.77
N PRO A 295 -13.22 -6.41 -13.58
CA PRO A 295 -12.79 -5.50 -14.62
C PRO A 295 -12.55 -6.28 -15.90
N LEU A 296 -13.18 -5.83 -17.00
CA LEU A 296 -13.09 -6.46 -18.31
C LEU A 296 -11.61 -6.55 -18.70
N SER A 297 -11.02 -7.72 -18.49
CA SER A 297 -9.59 -7.91 -18.70
C SER A 297 -9.33 -7.96 -20.20
N ARG A 298 -8.64 -6.94 -20.72
CA ARG A 298 -7.69 -7.20 -21.80
C ARG A 298 -6.44 -7.81 -21.16
N ASN A 299 -6.42 -9.14 -21.14
CA ASN A 299 -5.30 -10.02 -20.82
C ASN A 299 -4.82 -10.05 -19.35
N THR A 300 -5.00 -11.23 -18.77
CA THR A 300 -4.04 -11.97 -17.94
C THR A 300 -2.74 -11.19 -17.66
N PHE A 301 -2.70 -10.47 -16.54
CA PHE A 301 -1.43 -10.24 -15.87
C PHE A 301 -1.00 -11.61 -15.34
N SER A 302 -0.30 -12.37 -16.19
CA SER A 302 0.62 -13.39 -15.73
C SER A 302 1.44 -12.76 -14.62
N ASN A 303 1.50 -13.44 -13.47
CA ASN A 303 2.48 -13.09 -12.46
C ASN A 303 3.82 -12.94 -13.20
N PRO A 304 4.54 -11.80 -13.11
CA PRO A 304 5.93 -11.84 -13.51
C PRO A 304 6.54 -12.97 -12.68
N PRO A 305 7.17 -13.98 -13.31
CA PRO A 305 7.77 -15.04 -12.56
C PRO A 305 8.77 -14.38 -11.61
N ILE A 306 8.58 -14.58 -10.31
CA ILE A 306 9.56 -14.22 -9.29
C ILE A 306 10.66 -15.27 -9.45
N THR A 307 11.42 -15.14 -10.52
CA THR A 307 12.67 -15.84 -10.78
C THR A 307 13.59 -14.77 -11.34
N ASN A 308 14.64 -14.49 -10.58
CA ASN A 308 15.75 -13.59 -10.90
C ASN A 308 15.52 -12.12 -10.54
N PHE A 309 15.40 -11.84 -9.24
CA PHE A 309 15.99 -10.61 -8.70
C PHE A 309 17.19 -11.02 -7.82
N ILE A 310 18.36 -10.60 -8.31
CA ILE A 310 19.65 -10.55 -7.63
C ILE A 310 20.39 -11.90 -7.50
N SER A 311 20.95 -12.37 -8.61
CA SER A 311 22.29 -12.95 -8.57
C SER A 311 23.27 -11.78 -8.63
N PHE A 312 23.83 -11.37 -7.49
CA PHE A 312 25.06 -10.61 -7.51
C PHE A 312 26.14 -11.53 -8.10
N GLY A 313 26.37 -11.39 -9.40
CA GLY A 313 27.53 -11.97 -10.05
C GLY A 313 28.77 -11.32 -9.48
N ILE A 314 29.31 -11.88 -8.41
CA ILE A 314 30.70 -11.69 -8.03
C ILE A 314 31.49 -12.48 -9.08
N PRO A 315 32.28 -11.84 -9.95
CA PRO A 315 33.25 -12.59 -10.75
C PRO A 315 34.31 -13.12 -9.77
N LEU A 316 34.23 -14.43 -9.49
CA LEU A 316 35.35 -15.14 -8.90
C LEU A 316 36.32 -15.52 -10.03
N GLU A 317 37.60 -15.30 -9.75
CA GLU A 317 38.78 -15.83 -10.42
C GLU A 317 39.26 -15.17 -11.72
N GLY A 318 40.12 -14.16 -11.50
CA GLY A 318 41.38 -14.02 -12.22
C GLY A 318 42.56 -14.16 -11.24
N ARG A 319 42.97 -15.39 -10.91
CA ARG A 319 44.32 -15.71 -10.39
C ARG A 319 44.68 -17.14 -10.78
N GLY A 320 45.50 -17.26 -11.81
CA GLY A 320 45.96 -18.55 -12.31
C GLY A 320 46.99 -18.44 -13.43
N LYS A 321 48.09 -17.72 -13.16
CA LYS A 321 49.48 -17.84 -13.65
C LYS A 321 50.12 -16.47 -13.84
#